data_AF-A0A653EHT2-F1
#
_entry.id   AF-A0A653EHT2-F1
#
_cell.length_a   1.000
_cell.length_b   1.000
_cell.length_c   1.000
_cell.angle_alpha   90.00
_cell.angle_beta   90.00
_cell.angle_gamma   90.00
#
_symmetry.space_group_name_H-M   'P 1'
#
loop_
_entity.id
_entity.type
_entity.pdbx_description
1 polymer ?
#
loop_
_entity_poly.entity_id
_entity_poly.type
_entity_poly.pdbx_seq_one_letter_code
_entity_poly.pdbx_strand_id
1 'polypeptide(L)'
;MGKHLNRAKLYFGTDTRGLLDGGRYALLHTRSLEFDDLRPYVAGDDIRDIDWKASARSGSVLIKRYVSEKHHKILLIADTGRNMTALAPSGEVKRDVALHVIGAIGLITLGRSDELGMVYGDSRGSANIRARRGETHIESLLQRFYTHTCSQPATSDIVTQLTYVATGYRRRMLIIVISDEPDADRRLAVALQQLSGRHDLMWAMVSDMPAVGSAEGERDGYDVATGGYVLNGATLGPRIIDAYRRREAARIAELDEFLTTQGVQSTRIGGSAEIRAKIVALTEAFQHAG
;
A
#
# COMPACT_ATOMS: atom_id res chain seq x y z
N MET A 1 9.04 17.23 -14.51
CA MET A 1 8.21 16.25 -13.80
C MET A 1 7.95 15.06 -14.69
N GLY A 2 8.10 13.85 -14.13
CA GLY A 2 8.08 12.61 -14.88
C GLY A 2 6.71 12.20 -15.46
N LYS A 3 6.72 11.31 -16.45
CA LYS A 3 5.54 10.83 -17.19
C LYS A 3 4.52 10.17 -16.24
N HIS A 4 4.98 9.31 -15.34
CA HIS A 4 4.11 8.50 -14.50
C HIS A 4 3.52 9.30 -13.35
N LEU A 5 4.32 10.14 -12.69
CA LEU A 5 3.82 11.05 -11.66
C LEU A 5 2.76 12.03 -12.18
N ASN A 6 2.91 12.52 -13.42
CA ASN A 6 1.88 13.36 -14.04
C ASN A 6 0.56 12.61 -14.23
N ARG A 7 0.61 11.32 -14.62
CA ARG A 7 -0.60 10.48 -14.70
C ARG A 7 -1.25 10.29 -13.32
N ALA A 8 -0.46 9.99 -12.28
CA ALA A 8 -0.99 9.84 -10.92
C ALA A 8 -1.67 11.12 -10.40
N LYS A 9 -1.13 12.31 -10.73
CA LYS A 9 -1.73 13.60 -10.37
C LYS A 9 -3.12 13.81 -10.96
N LEU A 10 -3.44 13.24 -12.12
CA LEU A 10 -4.78 13.36 -12.72
C LEU A 10 -5.87 12.74 -11.83
N TYR A 11 -5.54 11.64 -11.14
CA TYR A 11 -6.50 10.90 -10.31
C TYR A 11 -6.42 11.28 -8.83
N PHE A 12 -5.23 11.63 -8.35
CA PHE A 12 -5.02 11.97 -6.94
C PHE A 12 -5.17 13.48 -6.65
N GLY A 13 -5.02 14.33 -7.67
CA GLY A 13 -4.99 15.78 -7.55
C GLY A 13 -3.59 16.34 -7.31
N THR A 14 -3.47 17.66 -7.40
CA THR A 14 -2.24 18.42 -7.15
C THR A 14 -2.15 18.95 -5.72
N ASP A 15 -3.29 19.12 -5.05
CA ASP A 15 -3.37 19.55 -3.66
C ASP A 15 -3.13 18.38 -2.70
N THR A 16 -1.85 18.06 -2.56
CA THR A 16 -1.36 17.16 -1.51
C THR A 16 -1.29 17.88 -0.16
N ARG A 17 -1.35 19.22 -0.12
CA ARG A 17 -1.21 20.00 1.11
C ARG A 17 -2.42 19.85 2.01
N GLY A 18 -3.64 19.79 1.48
CA GLY A 18 -4.84 19.48 2.28
C GLY A 18 -4.79 18.11 3.01
N LEU A 19 -3.99 17.16 2.49
CA LEU A 19 -3.73 15.87 3.13
C LEU A 19 -2.58 15.93 4.16
N LEU A 20 -1.73 16.96 4.12
CA LEU A 20 -0.55 17.12 4.96
C LEU A 20 -0.75 18.14 6.10
N ASP A 21 -1.60 19.15 5.89
CA ASP A 21 -1.70 20.37 6.71
C ASP A 21 -2.87 20.34 7.70
N GLY A 22 -3.76 19.36 7.59
CA GLY A 22 -4.81 19.09 8.57
C GLY A 22 -4.43 17.88 9.41
N GLY A 23 -4.32 18.04 10.73
CA GLY A 23 -4.01 16.99 11.73
C GLY A 23 -5.04 15.85 11.85
N ARG A 24 -5.63 15.42 10.73
CA ARG A 24 -6.58 14.32 10.56
C ARG A 24 -6.19 13.33 9.45
N TYR A 25 -5.20 13.63 8.61
CA TYR A 25 -4.77 12.76 7.50
C TYR A 25 -3.29 12.37 7.58
N ALA A 26 -2.79 12.16 8.80
CA ALA A 26 -1.43 11.68 9.00
C ALA A 26 -1.36 10.17 8.70
N LEU A 27 -1.17 9.85 7.42
CA LEU A 27 -0.68 8.56 6.91
C LEU A 27 0.44 7.92 7.77
N LEU A 28 1.15 8.74 8.55
CA LEU A 28 2.44 8.47 9.15
C LEU A 28 2.60 9.22 10.48
N HIS A 29 1.69 9.04 11.42
CA HIS A 29 2.00 9.31 12.83
C HIS A 29 2.08 7.98 13.56
N THR A 30 3.20 7.27 13.40
CA THR A 30 3.56 6.26 14.40
C THR A 30 3.86 7.02 15.69
N ARG A 31 3.05 6.78 16.73
CA ARG A 31 2.95 7.45 18.04
C ARG A 31 4.24 7.68 18.86
N SER A 32 5.43 7.44 18.34
CA SER A 32 6.67 7.66 19.09
C SER A 32 7.18 9.10 18.90
N LEU A 33 6.84 9.98 19.84
CA LEU A 33 7.71 11.11 20.17
C LEU A 33 9.04 10.53 20.63
N GLU A 34 10.06 10.51 19.77
CA GLU A 34 11.42 10.18 20.21
C GLU A 34 12.11 11.46 20.69
N PHE A 35 12.84 11.32 21.80
CA PHE A 35 13.72 12.36 22.34
C PHE A 35 14.76 12.74 21.27
N ASP A 36 14.81 14.03 20.91
CA ASP A 36 15.75 14.58 19.92
C ASP A 36 17.01 15.09 20.62
N ASP A 37 16.86 16.08 21.49
CA ASP A 37 17.96 16.72 22.21
C ASP A 37 17.45 17.45 23.47
N LEU A 38 18.37 17.92 24.31
CA LEU A 38 18.09 18.79 25.44
C LEU A 38 18.29 20.24 25.05
N ARG A 39 17.33 21.10 25.39
CA ARG A 39 17.50 22.55 25.29
C ARG A 39 17.30 23.23 26.65
N PRO A 40 17.85 24.45 26.84
CA PRO A 40 17.49 25.26 28.00
C PRO A 40 15.98 25.47 28.09
N TYR A 41 15.45 25.31 29.30
CA TYR A 41 14.06 25.60 29.64
C TYR A 41 13.75 27.08 29.40
N VAL A 42 12.57 27.35 28.85
CA VAL A 42 12.01 28.69 28.69
C VAL A 42 10.66 28.73 29.41
N ALA A 43 10.33 29.88 30.01
CA ALA A 43 9.05 30.06 30.70
C ALA A 43 7.87 29.80 29.74
N GLY A 44 7.00 28.85 30.09
CA GLY A 44 5.89 28.38 29.26
C GLY A 44 6.03 26.93 28.79
N ASP A 45 7.22 26.33 28.94
CA ASP A 45 7.45 24.93 28.67
C ASP A 45 6.82 23.98 29.74
N ASP A 46 6.40 22.77 29.34
CA ASP A 46 5.83 21.78 30.30
C ASP A 46 6.92 21.23 31.22
N ILE A 47 6.72 21.41 32.53
CA ILE A 47 7.64 21.02 33.60
C ILE A 47 7.85 19.49 33.61
N ARG A 48 6.88 18.71 33.12
CA ARG A 48 6.97 17.23 33.06
C ARG A 48 8.05 16.73 32.10
N ASP A 49 8.44 17.55 31.13
CA ASP A 49 9.45 17.19 30.13
C ASP A 49 10.87 17.57 30.55
N ILE A 50 11.07 18.10 31.77
CA ILE A 50 12.39 18.41 32.31
C ILE A 50 13.20 17.13 32.54
N ASP A 51 14.41 17.08 32.00
CA ASP A 51 15.38 16.05 32.35
C ASP A 51 16.20 16.48 33.56
N TRP A 52 15.73 16.11 34.76
CA TRP A 52 16.39 16.45 36.01
C TRP A 52 17.82 15.91 36.10
N LYS A 53 18.09 14.75 35.50
CA LYS A 53 19.40 14.10 35.56
C LYS A 53 20.43 14.84 34.70
N ALA A 54 20.02 15.30 33.52
CA ALA A 54 20.88 16.11 32.67
C ALA A 54 21.06 17.54 33.22
N SER A 55 19.99 18.14 33.74
CA SER A 55 20.02 19.48 34.35
C SER A 55 21.00 19.55 35.53
N ALA A 56 21.03 18.51 36.37
CA ALA A 56 21.95 18.42 37.50
C ALA A 56 23.44 18.35 37.06
N ARG A 57 23.73 17.89 35.84
CA ARG A 57 25.10 17.79 35.31
C ARG A 57 25.55 19.02 34.54
N SER A 58 24.64 19.74 33.88
CA SER A 58 24.99 20.93 33.10
C SER A 58 24.95 22.23 33.91
N GLY A 59 24.31 22.24 35.08
CA GLY A 59 24.12 23.46 35.88
C GLY A 59 23.04 24.40 35.33
N SER A 60 22.24 23.93 34.37
CA SER A 60 21.13 24.65 33.74
C SER A 60 19.90 23.75 33.62
N VAL A 61 18.69 24.31 33.72
CA VAL A 61 17.46 23.52 33.57
C VAL A 61 17.29 23.14 32.09
N LEU A 62 17.34 21.85 31.82
CA LEU A 62 17.23 21.28 30.48
C LEU A 62 15.89 20.56 30.31
N ILE A 63 15.20 20.91 29.24
CA ILE A 63 13.95 20.27 28.83
C ILE A 63 14.18 19.38 27.61
N LYS A 64 13.54 18.21 27.59
CA LYS A 64 13.50 17.34 26.43
C LYS A 64 12.82 18.06 25.28
N ARG A 65 13.56 18.31 24.20
CA ARG A 65 12.98 18.71 22.92
C ARG A 65 12.59 17.44 22.18
N TYR A 66 11.32 17.33 21.84
CA TYR A 66 10.83 16.33 20.89
C TYR A 66 10.73 17.01 19.53
N VAL A 67 11.34 16.44 18.50
CA VAL A 67 11.09 16.88 17.12
C VAL A 67 9.85 16.15 16.64
N SER A 68 8.81 16.92 16.31
CA SER A 68 7.77 16.44 15.41
C SER A 68 8.45 16.18 14.06
N GLU A 69 8.30 14.96 13.55
CA GLU A 69 8.74 14.46 12.24
C GLU A 69 10.10 13.74 12.21
N LYS A 70 10.07 12.44 12.56
CA LYS A 70 10.92 11.50 11.81
C LYS A 70 10.44 11.46 10.38
N HIS A 71 11.37 11.56 9.44
CA HIS A 71 11.12 11.11 8.08
C HIS A 71 10.87 9.61 8.10
N HIS A 72 9.70 9.20 7.63
CA HIS A 72 9.32 7.80 7.63
C HIS A 72 10.06 7.07 6.51
N LYS A 73 10.41 5.82 6.81
CA LYS A 73 10.87 4.87 5.81
C LYS A 73 9.67 4.06 5.37
N ILE A 74 9.17 4.38 4.18
CA ILE A 74 8.04 3.70 3.57
C ILE A 74 8.61 2.66 2.61
N LEU A 75 8.11 1.43 2.74
CA LEU A 75 8.43 0.37 1.80
C LEU A 75 7.16 -0.06 1.08
N LEU A 76 7.16 0.06 -0.24
CA LEU A 76 6.12 -0.52 -1.07
C LEU A 76 6.44 -2.00 -1.32
N ILE A 77 5.43 -2.85 -1.30
CA ILE A 77 5.53 -4.23 -1.79
C ILE A 77 4.53 -4.36 -2.92
N ALA A 78 4.98 -4.62 -4.15
CA ALA A 78 4.11 -4.58 -5.32
C ALA A 78 4.13 -5.89 -6.12
N ASP A 79 2.95 -6.44 -6.42
CA ASP A 79 2.84 -7.56 -7.37
C ASP A 79 3.07 -7.05 -8.80
N THR A 80 3.82 -7.81 -9.59
CA THR A 80 4.05 -7.58 -11.01
C THR A 80 3.77 -8.81 -11.87
N GLY A 81 3.15 -9.84 -11.27
CA GLY A 81 2.77 -11.06 -11.95
C GLY A 81 1.57 -10.90 -12.88
N ARG A 82 1.18 -12.02 -13.48
CA ARG A 82 0.23 -12.06 -14.60
C ARG A 82 -1.16 -11.54 -14.24
N ASN A 83 -1.60 -11.68 -12.99
CA ASN A 83 -2.90 -11.15 -12.56
C ASN A 83 -2.96 -9.63 -12.71
N MET A 84 -1.83 -8.94 -12.58
CA MET A 84 -1.75 -7.49 -12.79
C MET A 84 -1.97 -7.07 -14.25
N THR A 85 -2.03 -8.02 -15.20
CA THR A 85 -2.40 -7.74 -16.60
C THR A 85 -3.90 -7.88 -16.87
N ALA A 86 -4.69 -8.35 -15.90
CA ALA A 86 -6.14 -8.39 -16.01
C ALA A 86 -6.75 -6.99 -15.94
N LEU A 87 -8.06 -6.91 -16.16
CA LEU A 87 -8.83 -5.68 -16.04
C LEU A 87 -9.37 -5.52 -14.62
N ALA A 88 -9.39 -4.28 -14.15
CA ALA A 88 -10.12 -3.86 -12.96
C ALA A 88 -11.60 -3.58 -13.32
N PRO A 89 -12.51 -3.48 -12.33
CA PRO A 89 -13.91 -3.11 -12.56
C PRO A 89 -14.13 -1.83 -13.40
N SER A 90 -13.20 -0.87 -13.37
CA SER A 90 -13.24 0.33 -14.21
C SER A 90 -12.95 0.08 -15.70
N GLY A 91 -12.52 -1.12 -16.07
CA GLY A 91 -12.01 -1.46 -17.41
C GLY A 91 -10.54 -1.08 -17.64
N GLU A 92 -9.87 -0.51 -16.65
CA GLU A 92 -8.42 -0.23 -16.70
C GLU A 92 -7.62 -1.51 -16.46
N VAL A 93 -6.41 -1.61 -17.02
CA VAL A 93 -5.50 -2.72 -16.69
C VAL A 93 -5.02 -2.55 -15.24
N LYS A 94 -5.05 -3.62 -14.44
CA LYS A 94 -4.74 -3.56 -12.99
C LYS A 94 -3.35 -3.00 -12.69
N ARG A 95 -2.34 -3.29 -13.53
CA ARG A 95 -1.00 -2.69 -13.41
C ARG A 95 -1.00 -1.18 -13.53
N ASP A 96 -1.89 -0.59 -14.34
CA ASP A 96 -1.98 0.86 -14.48
C ASP A 96 -2.64 1.48 -13.25
N VAL A 97 -3.69 0.83 -12.72
CA VAL A 97 -4.30 1.24 -11.44
C VAL A 97 -3.27 1.16 -10.31
N ALA A 98 -2.53 0.06 -10.19
CA ALA A 98 -1.45 -0.11 -9.22
C ALA A 98 -0.34 0.94 -9.38
N LEU A 99 0.06 1.25 -10.62
CA LEU A 99 1.02 2.31 -10.93
C LEU A 99 0.53 3.67 -10.42
N HIS A 100 -0.75 3.99 -10.60
CA HIS A 100 -1.34 5.22 -10.08
C HIS A 100 -1.43 5.22 -8.54
N VAL A 101 -1.70 4.08 -7.89
CA VAL A 101 -1.66 3.95 -6.42
C VAL A 101 -0.24 4.21 -5.89
N ILE A 102 0.77 3.58 -6.49
CA ILE A 102 2.18 3.80 -6.16
C ILE A 102 2.55 5.28 -6.35
N GLY A 103 2.09 5.88 -7.45
CA GLY A 103 2.32 7.29 -7.76
C GLY A 103 1.67 8.22 -6.75
N ALA A 104 0.44 7.92 -6.32
CA ALA A 104 -0.25 8.67 -5.26
C ALA A 104 0.54 8.62 -3.94
N ILE A 105 0.96 7.42 -3.50
CA ILE A 105 1.80 7.28 -2.30
C ILE A 105 3.12 8.05 -2.45
N GLY A 106 3.73 8.01 -3.64
CA GLY A 106 4.92 8.78 -3.97
C GLY A 106 4.71 10.30 -3.84
N LEU A 107 3.58 10.82 -4.31
CA LEU A 107 3.24 12.25 -4.20
C LEU A 107 3.08 12.69 -2.73
N ILE A 108 2.44 11.85 -1.91
CA ILE A 108 2.30 12.10 -0.46
C ILE A 108 3.68 12.10 0.20
N THR A 109 4.50 11.10 -0.10
CA THR A 109 5.87 10.96 0.41
C THR A 109 6.71 12.18 0.04
N LEU A 110 6.59 12.67 -1.20
CA LEU A 110 7.34 13.82 -1.70
C LEU A 110 7.02 15.09 -0.90
N GLY A 111 5.75 15.31 -0.54
CA GLY A 111 5.35 16.46 0.28
C GLY A 111 5.93 16.45 1.70
N ARG A 112 6.23 15.27 2.27
CA ARG A 112 6.84 15.10 3.60
C ARG A 112 8.36 14.90 3.57
N SER A 113 8.95 14.92 2.37
CA SER A 113 10.36 14.55 2.16
C SER A 113 10.73 13.17 2.71
N ASP A 114 9.80 12.20 2.76
CA ASP A 114 10.04 10.86 3.29
C ASP A 114 10.86 9.98 2.33
N GLU A 115 11.45 8.88 2.85
CA GLU A 115 12.16 7.90 2.02
C GLU A 115 11.20 6.81 1.53
N LEU A 116 11.14 6.59 0.20
CA LEU A 116 10.31 5.55 -0.41
C LEU A 116 11.18 4.48 -1.08
N GLY A 117 11.06 3.24 -0.62
CA GLY A 117 11.61 2.06 -1.27
C GLY A 117 10.51 1.20 -1.89
N MET A 118 10.91 0.20 -2.69
CA MET A 118 9.96 -0.78 -3.22
C MET A 118 10.59 -2.16 -3.36
N VAL A 119 9.86 -3.19 -2.95
CA VAL A 119 10.09 -4.58 -3.36
C VAL A 119 8.98 -4.96 -4.32
N TYR A 120 9.31 -5.57 -5.44
CA TYR A 120 8.32 -5.99 -6.42
C TYR A 120 8.76 -7.28 -7.11
N GLY A 121 7.82 -8.01 -7.69
CA GLY A 121 8.16 -9.22 -8.43
C GLY A 121 6.96 -10.09 -8.73
N ASP A 122 7.23 -11.34 -9.04
CA ASP A 122 6.25 -12.38 -9.34
C ASP A 122 6.75 -13.71 -8.71
N SER A 123 6.20 -14.85 -9.12
CA SER A 123 6.62 -16.17 -8.64
C SER A 123 8.09 -16.53 -8.90
N ARG A 124 8.80 -15.82 -9.79
CA ARG A 124 10.24 -16.04 -10.04
C ARG A 124 11.13 -15.42 -8.97
N GLY A 125 10.61 -14.52 -8.15
CA GLY A 125 11.35 -13.89 -7.06
C GLY A 125 11.09 -12.39 -6.91
N SER A 126 11.92 -11.74 -6.11
CA SER A 126 11.76 -10.34 -5.73
C SER A 126 12.94 -9.48 -6.21
N ALA A 127 12.62 -8.35 -6.84
CA ALA A 127 13.54 -7.25 -7.05
C ALA A 127 13.34 -6.19 -5.96
N ASN A 128 14.39 -5.45 -5.62
CA ASN A 128 14.29 -4.37 -4.64
C ASN A 128 14.90 -3.06 -5.14
N ILE A 129 14.31 -1.96 -4.69
CA ILE A 129 14.77 -0.59 -4.88
C ILE A 129 14.95 -0.01 -3.49
N ARG A 130 16.20 0.37 -3.18
CA ARG A 130 16.53 0.99 -1.90
C ARG A 130 15.78 2.31 -1.72
N ALA A 131 15.30 2.54 -0.50
CA ALA A 131 14.60 3.76 -0.16
C ALA A 131 15.50 5.00 -0.36
N ARG A 132 14.98 5.99 -1.08
CA ARG A 132 15.59 7.31 -1.30
C ARG A 132 14.47 8.35 -1.41
N ARG A 133 14.88 9.62 -1.51
CA ARG A 133 13.97 10.77 -1.58
C ARG A 133 13.97 11.38 -2.98
N GLY A 134 12.98 12.23 -3.21
CA GLY A 134 12.93 13.11 -4.36
C GLY A 134 12.14 12.55 -5.53
N GLU A 135 11.64 13.48 -6.34
CA GLU A 135 10.74 13.20 -7.45
C GLU A 135 11.36 12.27 -8.50
N THR A 136 12.63 12.49 -8.86
CA THR A 136 13.37 11.65 -9.82
C THR A 136 13.46 10.19 -9.38
N HIS A 137 13.62 9.95 -8.07
CA HIS A 137 13.65 8.59 -7.52
C HIS A 137 12.29 7.91 -7.64
N ILE A 138 11.21 8.64 -7.28
CA ILE A 138 9.84 8.12 -7.38
C ILE A 138 9.48 7.79 -8.84
N GLU A 139 9.83 8.67 -9.78
CA GLU A 139 9.62 8.40 -11.21
C GLU A 139 10.41 7.17 -11.69
N SER A 140 11.66 7.00 -11.23
CA SER A 140 12.46 5.82 -11.55
C SER A 140 11.84 4.53 -11.00
N LEU A 141 11.28 4.59 -9.78
CA LEU A 141 10.56 3.47 -9.16
C LEU A 141 9.33 3.09 -9.98
N LEU A 142 8.50 4.07 -10.36
CA LEU A 142 7.33 3.88 -11.22
C LEU A 142 7.70 3.26 -12.57
N GLN A 143 8.75 3.78 -13.21
CA GLN A 143 9.23 3.25 -14.48
C GLN A 143 9.70 1.78 -14.35
N ARG A 144 10.41 1.43 -13.28
CA ARG A 144 10.88 0.05 -13.05
C ARG A 144 9.73 -0.92 -12.82
N PHE A 145 8.73 -0.53 -12.01
CA PHE A 145 7.50 -1.29 -11.81
C PHE A 145 6.76 -1.53 -13.14
N TYR A 146 6.55 -0.45 -13.91
CA TYR A 146 5.85 -0.53 -15.19
C TYR A 146 6.58 -1.45 -16.18
N THR A 147 7.90 -1.26 -16.36
CA THR A 147 8.71 -2.10 -17.25
C THR A 147 8.60 -3.57 -16.86
N HIS A 148 8.78 -3.90 -15.57
CA HIS A 148 8.76 -5.28 -15.12
C HIS A 148 7.41 -5.97 -15.40
N THR A 149 6.30 -5.27 -15.13
CA THR A 149 4.95 -5.80 -15.36
C THR A 149 4.61 -5.94 -16.86
N CYS A 150 5.35 -5.25 -17.75
CA CYS A 150 5.21 -5.40 -19.20
C CYS A 150 6.12 -6.49 -19.79
N SER A 151 7.18 -6.89 -19.08
CA SER A 151 8.22 -7.81 -19.56
C SER A 151 7.89 -9.29 -19.32
N GLN A 152 6.78 -9.76 -19.91
CA GLN A 152 6.32 -11.17 -19.80
C GLN A 152 6.26 -11.66 -18.34
N PRO A 153 5.23 -11.24 -17.58
CA PRO A 153 5.12 -11.58 -16.18
C PRO A 153 4.84 -13.08 -15.97
N ALA A 154 5.48 -13.67 -14.97
CA ALA A 154 5.14 -15.01 -14.50
C ALA A 154 3.87 -14.97 -13.65
N THR A 155 3.47 -16.10 -13.06
CA THR A 155 2.31 -16.14 -12.16
C THR A 155 2.49 -15.19 -10.99
N SER A 156 1.41 -14.51 -10.61
CA SER A 156 1.38 -13.65 -9.42
C SER A 156 1.64 -14.47 -8.16
N ASP A 157 2.51 -13.95 -7.30
CA ASP A 157 2.81 -14.55 -6.00
C ASP A 157 3.30 -13.49 -5.00
N ILE A 158 2.38 -12.65 -4.52
CA ILE A 158 2.71 -11.57 -3.58
C ILE A 158 3.35 -12.08 -2.28
N VAL A 159 3.05 -13.32 -1.87
CA VAL A 159 3.60 -13.91 -0.66
C VAL A 159 5.10 -14.17 -0.77
N THR A 160 5.62 -14.40 -1.98
CA THR A 160 7.06 -14.44 -2.23
C THR A 160 7.72 -13.11 -1.88
N GLN A 161 7.14 -11.97 -2.30
CA GLN A 161 7.66 -10.65 -1.94
C GLN A 161 7.46 -10.33 -0.45
N LEU A 162 6.33 -10.71 0.16
CA LEU A 162 6.11 -10.56 1.61
C LEU A 162 7.17 -11.32 2.42
N THR A 163 7.46 -12.56 2.04
CA THR A 163 8.47 -13.42 2.70
C THR A 163 9.88 -12.85 2.54
N TYR A 164 10.21 -12.33 1.34
CA TYR A 164 11.47 -11.63 1.09
C TYR A 164 11.63 -10.43 2.04
N VAL A 165 10.57 -9.65 2.25
CA VAL A 165 10.63 -8.51 3.17
C VAL A 165 10.73 -8.95 4.63
N ALA A 166 9.94 -9.96 5.03
CA ALA A 166 9.93 -10.49 6.40
C ALA A 166 11.31 -11.01 6.87
N THR A 167 12.13 -11.47 5.93
CA THR A 167 13.48 -12.01 6.20
C THR A 167 14.57 -10.94 6.09
N GLY A 168 14.47 -10.01 5.13
CA GLY A 168 15.52 -9.03 4.82
C GLY A 168 15.44 -7.71 5.58
N TYR A 169 14.24 -7.25 5.95
CA TYR A 169 14.04 -5.90 6.47
C TYR A 169 13.82 -5.93 7.98
N ARG A 170 14.88 -5.63 8.75
CA ARG A 170 14.84 -5.71 10.22
C ARG A 170 14.44 -4.43 10.95
N ARG A 171 14.39 -3.29 10.25
CA ARG A 171 13.99 -2.00 10.84
C ARG A 171 12.49 -1.82 10.67
N ARG A 172 11.81 -1.32 11.71
CA ARG A 172 10.39 -0.96 11.63
C ARG A 172 10.18 0.09 10.53
N MET A 173 9.15 -0.13 9.71
CA MET A 173 8.79 0.67 8.53
C MET A 173 7.27 0.67 8.42
N LEU A 174 6.74 1.66 7.73
CA LEU A 174 5.40 1.52 7.14
C LEU A 174 5.54 0.73 5.85
N ILE A 175 4.83 -0.39 5.77
CA ILE A 175 4.73 -1.22 4.58
C ILE A 175 3.36 -1.02 3.97
N ILE A 176 3.34 -0.68 2.68
CA ILE A 176 2.10 -0.62 1.90
C ILE A 176 2.20 -1.66 0.80
N VAL A 177 1.32 -2.65 0.83
CA VAL A 177 1.23 -3.71 -0.17
C VAL A 177 0.28 -3.28 -1.27
N ILE A 178 0.69 -3.42 -2.54
CA ILE A 178 -0.11 -3.13 -3.73
C ILE A 178 -0.12 -4.39 -4.59
N SER A 179 -1.26 -5.08 -4.63
CA SER A 179 -1.37 -6.33 -5.39
C SER A 179 -2.79 -6.54 -5.87
N ASP A 180 -3.01 -7.66 -6.54
CA ASP A 180 -4.31 -8.30 -6.59
C ASP A 180 -4.75 -8.81 -5.20
N GLU A 181 -5.94 -9.39 -5.12
CA GLU A 181 -6.51 -10.11 -4.00
C GLU A 181 -5.91 -11.53 -3.92
N PRO A 182 -5.05 -11.83 -2.91
CA PRO A 182 -4.47 -13.16 -2.75
C PRO A 182 -5.47 -14.15 -2.14
N ASP A 183 -5.14 -15.43 -2.22
CA ASP A 183 -5.84 -16.47 -1.45
C ASP A 183 -5.44 -16.40 0.04
N ALA A 184 -6.41 -16.57 0.92
CA ALA A 184 -6.23 -16.62 2.37
C ALA A 184 -5.65 -17.98 2.81
N ASP A 185 -4.37 -18.21 2.52
CA ASP A 185 -3.69 -19.47 2.82
C ASP A 185 -2.73 -19.39 4.04
N ARG A 186 -2.21 -20.55 4.44
CA ARG A 186 -1.27 -20.66 5.55
C ARG A 186 0.05 -19.92 5.28
N ARG A 187 0.50 -19.85 4.02
CA ARG A 187 1.78 -19.22 3.67
C ARG A 187 1.67 -17.72 3.82
N LEU A 188 0.56 -17.13 3.39
CA LEU A 188 0.21 -15.74 3.61
C LEU A 188 0.12 -15.44 5.10
N ALA A 189 -0.56 -16.29 5.89
CA ALA A 189 -0.68 -16.10 7.34
C ALA A 189 0.68 -16.01 8.03
N VAL A 190 1.61 -16.93 7.70
CA VAL A 190 2.97 -16.91 8.26
C VAL A 190 3.72 -15.64 7.87
N ALA A 191 3.62 -15.20 6.61
CA ALA A 191 4.29 -13.99 6.14
C ALA A 191 3.72 -12.73 6.84
N LEU A 192 2.40 -12.61 6.97
CA LEU A 192 1.75 -11.49 7.66
C LEU A 192 2.06 -11.47 9.15
N GLN A 193 2.08 -12.62 9.83
CA GLN A 193 2.46 -12.68 11.24
C GLN A 193 3.89 -12.21 11.48
N GLN A 194 4.84 -12.58 10.61
CA GLN A 194 6.22 -12.13 10.71
C GLN A 194 6.38 -10.62 10.43
N LEU A 195 5.60 -10.08 9.49
CA LEU A 195 5.66 -8.67 9.12
C LEU A 195 4.98 -7.79 10.17
N SER A 196 3.76 -8.11 10.58
CA SER A 196 2.98 -7.35 11.57
C SER A 196 3.66 -7.25 12.93
N GLY A 197 4.44 -8.27 13.32
CA GLY A 197 5.25 -8.22 14.55
C GLY A 197 6.39 -7.20 14.53
N ARG A 198 6.72 -6.61 13.37
CA ARG A 198 7.86 -5.68 13.22
C ARG A 198 7.54 -4.40 12.47
N HIS A 199 6.53 -4.40 11.61
CA HIS A 199 6.19 -3.35 10.68
C HIS A 199 4.72 -2.98 10.80
N ASP A 200 4.44 -1.73 10.48
CA ASP A 200 3.08 -1.24 10.30
C ASP A 200 2.64 -1.63 8.88
N LEU A 201 1.52 -2.33 8.72
CA LEU A 201 1.12 -2.91 7.43
C LEU A 201 -0.24 -2.38 6.97
N MET A 202 -0.28 -1.96 5.71
CA MET A 202 -1.50 -1.56 5.01
C MET A 202 -1.53 -2.26 3.65
N TRP A 203 -2.72 -2.58 3.14
CA TRP A 203 -2.87 -3.31 1.88
C TRP A 203 -3.88 -2.63 0.94
N ALA A 204 -3.41 -2.15 -0.21
CA ALA A 204 -4.25 -1.69 -1.30
C ALA A 204 -4.35 -2.80 -2.36
N MET A 205 -5.51 -3.43 -2.46
CA MET A 205 -5.79 -4.47 -3.45
C MET A 205 -6.50 -3.86 -4.65
N VAL A 206 -6.00 -4.16 -5.85
CA VAL A 206 -6.71 -3.82 -7.09
C VAL A 206 -7.67 -4.96 -7.40
N SER A 207 -8.97 -4.69 -7.44
CA SER A 207 -9.97 -5.73 -7.66
C SER A 207 -10.00 -6.20 -9.11
N ASP A 208 -10.49 -7.42 -9.31
CA ASP A 208 -10.75 -7.97 -10.63
C ASP A 208 -12.07 -7.50 -11.22
N MET A 209 -12.07 -7.31 -12.54
CA MET A 209 -13.30 -7.28 -13.31
C MET A 209 -13.98 -8.66 -13.20
N PRO A 210 -15.27 -8.73 -12.86
CA PRO A 210 -15.99 -9.99 -12.81
C PRO A 210 -15.85 -10.77 -14.11
N ALA A 211 -15.50 -12.06 -14.01
CA ALA A 211 -15.26 -12.92 -15.17
C ALA A 211 -16.53 -13.19 -15.98
N VAL A 212 -17.70 -13.04 -15.34
CA VAL A 212 -19.01 -13.23 -15.95
C VAL A 212 -19.71 -11.88 -16.05
N GLY A 213 -20.01 -11.48 -17.29
CA GLY A 213 -20.78 -10.29 -17.58
C GLY A 213 -22.17 -10.28 -16.92
N SER A 214 -22.64 -9.07 -16.60
CA SER A 214 -23.97 -8.79 -16.09
C SER A 214 -25.07 -8.74 -17.17
N ALA A 215 -24.73 -8.62 -18.46
CA ALA A 215 -25.71 -8.40 -19.53
C ALA A 215 -25.54 -9.31 -20.77
N GLU A 216 -26.65 -9.54 -21.50
CA GLU A 216 -26.62 -10.12 -22.84
C GLU A 216 -25.85 -9.18 -23.79
N GLY A 217 -24.77 -9.69 -24.42
CA GLY A 217 -23.92 -8.94 -25.36
C GLY A 217 -22.55 -8.51 -24.81
N GLU A 218 -22.25 -8.78 -23.53
CA GLU A 218 -20.90 -8.63 -23.00
C GLU A 218 -19.98 -9.76 -23.52
N ARG A 219 -18.74 -9.39 -23.87
CA ARG A 219 -17.71 -10.32 -24.37
C ARG A 219 -17.37 -11.37 -23.31
N ASP A 220 -16.94 -12.54 -23.76
CA ASP A 220 -16.41 -13.58 -22.86
C ASP A 220 -15.29 -13.02 -21.97
N GLY A 221 -15.29 -13.44 -20.71
CA GLY A 221 -14.21 -13.12 -19.79
C GLY A 221 -12.90 -13.74 -20.28
N TYR A 222 -11.76 -13.17 -19.89
CA TYR A 222 -10.45 -13.73 -20.21
C TYR A 222 -9.68 -13.99 -18.93
N ASP A 223 -9.40 -15.26 -18.66
CA ASP A 223 -8.55 -15.65 -17.54
C ASP A 223 -7.09 -15.49 -17.95
N VAL A 224 -6.45 -14.46 -17.41
CA VAL A 224 -5.04 -14.19 -17.68
C VAL A 224 -4.13 -15.31 -17.17
N ALA A 225 -4.49 -16.03 -16.10
CA ALA A 225 -3.66 -17.08 -15.53
C ALA A 225 -3.56 -18.29 -16.47
N THR A 226 -4.71 -18.76 -16.96
CA THR A 226 -4.81 -19.93 -17.85
C THR A 226 -4.67 -19.58 -19.34
N GLY A 227 -4.95 -18.33 -19.72
CA GLY A 227 -5.04 -17.87 -21.10
C GLY A 227 -6.34 -18.29 -21.82
N GLY A 228 -7.33 -18.78 -21.07
CA GLY A 228 -8.61 -19.25 -21.57
C GLY A 228 -9.71 -18.19 -21.52
N TYR A 229 -10.73 -18.38 -22.35
CA TYR A 229 -11.96 -17.60 -22.27
C TYR A 229 -12.92 -18.21 -21.24
N VAL A 230 -13.48 -17.35 -20.38
CA VAL A 230 -14.58 -17.68 -19.48
C VAL A 230 -15.87 -17.37 -20.22
N LEU A 231 -16.66 -18.40 -20.50
CA LEU A 231 -17.92 -18.28 -21.23
C LEU A 231 -18.82 -17.23 -20.56
N ASN A 232 -19.44 -16.37 -21.37
CA ASN A 232 -20.34 -15.34 -20.87
C ASN A 232 -21.57 -15.89 -20.12
N GLY A 233 -22.20 -15.02 -19.32
CA GLY A 233 -23.39 -15.37 -18.53
C GLY A 233 -24.57 -15.88 -19.38
N ALA A 234 -24.72 -15.37 -20.60
CA ALA A 234 -25.75 -15.82 -21.54
C ALA A 234 -25.61 -17.31 -21.91
N THR A 235 -24.37 -17.82 -21.95
CA THR A 235 -24.08 -19.24 -22.25
C THR A 235 -24.13 -20.12 -20.99
N LEU A 236 -23.72 -19.59 -19.84
CA LEU A 236 -23.65 -20.34 -18.57
C LEU A 236 -25.02 -20.52 -17.88
N GLY A 237 -25.99 -19.64 -18.15
CA GLY A 237 -27.31 -19.68 -17.54
C GLY A 237 -27.34 -19.22 -16.08
N PRO A 238 -28.53 -18.83 -15.55
CA PRO A 238 -28.65 -18.08 -14.30
C PRO A 238 -28.12 -18.83 -13.07
N ARG A 239 -28.30 -20.17 -13.02
CA ARG A 239 -27.83 -20.98 -11.88
C ARG A 239 -26.32 -20.95 -11.71
N ILE A 240 -25.56 -20.97 -12.81
CA ILE A 240 -24.09 -20.93 -12.76
C ILE A 240 -23.62 -19.53 -12.39
N ILE A 241 -24.23 -18.49 -12.95
CA ILE A 241 -23.94 -17.08 -12.59
C ILE A 241 -24.14 -16.86 -11.09
N ASP A 242 -25.27 -17.33 -10.53
CA ASP A 242 -25.57 -17.17 -9.11
C ASP A 242 -24.63 -17.99 -8.22
N ALA A 243 -24.18 -19.17 -8.68
CA ALA A 243 -23.16 -19.95 -7.99
C ALA A 243 -21.81 -19.23 -7.99
N TYR A 244 -21.39 -18.67 -9.13
CA TYR A 244 -20.17 -17.88 -9.28
C TYR A 244 -20.19 -16.65 -8.36
N ARG A 245 -21.25 -15.84 -8.42
CA ARG A 245 -21.42 -14.64 -7.58
C ARG A 245 -21.37 -14.98 -6.09
N ARG A 246 -22.02 -16.07 -5.68
CA ARG A 246 -21.96 -16.54 -4.27
C ARG A 246 -20.56 -16.97 -3.87
N ARG A 247 -19.83 -17.68 -4.74
CA ARG A 247 -18.45 -18.09 -4.44
C ARG A 247 -17.52 -16.89 -4.34
N GLU A 248 -17.68 -15.91 -5.24
CA GLU A 248 -16.85 -14.71 -5.24
C GLU A 248 -17.12 -13.83 -4.01
N ALA A 249 -18.39 -13.65 -3.63
CA ALA A 249 -18.75 -12.97 -2.39
C ALA A 249 -18.17 -13.69 -1.15
N ALA A 250 -18.20 -15.03 -1.13
CA ALA A 250 -17.61 -15.81 -0.05
C ALA A 250 -16.08 -15.67 0.00
N ARG A 251 -15.40 -15.67 -1.16
CA ARG A 251 -13.94 -15.49 -1.25
C ARG A 251 -13.53 -14.10 -0.73
N ILE A 252 -14.26 -13.06 -1.11
CA ILE A 252 -14.04 -11.69 -0.63
C ILE A 252 -14.23 -11.61 0.89
N ALA A 253 -15.31 -12.18 1.41
CA ALA A 253 -15.59 -12.18 2.85
C ALA A 253 -14.53 -12.96 3.65
N GLU A 254 -14.10 -14.12 3.15
CA GLU A 254 -13.03 -14.95 3.75
C GLU A 254 -11.71 -14.18 3.82
N LEU A 255 -11.33 -13.47 2.75
CA LEU A 255 -10.12 -12.64 2.74
C LEU A 255 -10.23 -11.45 3.69
N ASP A 256 -11.39 -10.78 3.75
CA ASP A 256 -11.61 -9.64 4.66
C ASP A 256 -11.54 -10.06 6.12
N GLU A 257 -12.19 -11.17 6.49
CA GLU A 257 -12.12 -11.74 7.83
C GLU A 257 -10.68 -12.16 8.17
N PHE A 258 -9.98 -12.77 7.23
CA PHE A 258 -8.59 -13.16 7.39
C PHE A 258 -7.67 -11.96 7.66
N LEU A 259 -7.72 -10.92 6.82
CA LEU A 259 -6.89 -9.72 6.99
C LEU A 259 -7.22 -8.97 8.29
N THR A 260 -8.50 -8.89 8.64
CA THR A 260 -8.96 -8.32 9.91
C THR A 260 -8.39 -9.07 11.11
N THR A 261 -8.41 -10.41 11.07
CA THR A 261 -7.86 -11.27 12.13
C THR A 261 -6.34 -11.11 12.26
N GLN A 262 -5.64 -10.85 11.15
CA GLN A 262 -4.21 -10.54 11.13
C GLN A 262 -3.89 -9.08 11.50
N GLY A 263 -4.90 -8.25 11.80
CA GLY A 263 -4.73 -6.83 12.14
C GLY A 263 -4.24 -5.97 10.96
N VAL A 264 -4.46 -6.41 9.72
CA VAL A 264 -4.00 -5.72 8.52
C VAL A 264 -5.12 -4.85 7.97
N GLN A 265 -4.88 -3.54 7.92
CA GLN A 265 -5.83 -2.62 7.28
C GLN A 265 -5.76 -2.78 5.77
N SER A 266 -6.90 -2.99 5.13
CA SER A 266 -6.97 -3.25 3.69
C SER A 266 -8.08 -2.46 3.00
N THR A 267 -7.88 -2.21 1.71
CA THR A 267 -8.88 -1.57 0.84
C THR A 267 -8.84 -2.18 -0.55
N ARG A 268 -10.01 -2.24 -1.20
CA ARG A 268 -10.16 -2.64 -2.60
C ARG A 268 -10.40 -1.43 -3.48
N ILE A 269 -9.66 -1.36 -4.59
CA ILE A 269 -9.68 -0.25 -5.56
C ILE A 269 -10.16 -0.83 -6.89
N GLY A 270 -11.34 -0.39 -7.34
CA GLY A 270 -11.92 -0.82 -8.61
C GLY A 270 -11.38 -0.10 -9.84
N GLY A 271 -10.70 1.05 -9.64
CA GLY A 271 -10.14 1.86 -10.70
C GLY A 271 -9.43 3.12 -10.20
N SER A 272 -8.78 3.83 -11.11
CA SER A 272 -7.91 4.96 -10.75
C SER A 272 -8.65 6.13 -10.13
N ALA A 273 -9.91 6.35 -10.51
CA ALA A 273 -10.75 7.42 -9.97
C ALA A 273 -11.06 7.26 -8.46
N GLU A 274 -11.00 6.03 -7.93
CA GLU A 274 -11.28 5.74 -6.52
C GLU A 274 -10.07 5.94 -5.60
N ILE A 275 -8.86 6.02 -6.17
CA ILE A 275 -7.58 5.96 -5.44
C ILE A 275 -7.55 6.97 -4.30
N ARG A 276 -7.91 8.23 -4.56
CA ARG A 276 -7.86 9.29 -3.54
C ARG A 276 -8.75 8.94 -2.35
N ALA A 277 -10.01 8.60 -2.59
CA ALA A 277 -10.96 8.29 -1.52
C ALA A 277 -10.56 7.03 -0.75
N LYS A 278 -10.11 5.98 -1.46
CA LYS A 278 -9.73 4.70 -0.86
C LYS A 278 -8.44 4.78 -0.03
N ILE A 279 -7.43 5.51 -0.51
CA ILE A 279 -6.20 5.75 0.25
C ILE A 279 -6.52 6.55 1.51
N VAL A 280 -7.33 7.61 1.42
CA VAL A 280 -7.72 8.40 2.60
C VAL A 280 -8.40 7.51 3.64
N ALA A 281 -9.42 6.76 3.26
CA ALA A 281 -10.14 5.87 4.18
C ALA A 281 -9.23 4.81 4.81
N LEU A 282 -8.33 4.20 4.02
CA LEU A 282 -7.37 3.22 4.50
C LEU A 282 -6.46 3.81 5.61
N THR A 283 -6.13 5.09 5.49
CA THR A 283 -5.20 5.77 6.40
C THR A 283 -5.85 6.23 7.69
N GLU A 284 -7.09 6.69 7.61
CA GLU A 284 -7.91 7.00 8.78
C GLU A 284 -8.15 5.73 9.62
N ALA A 285 -8.51 4.62 8.97
CA ALA A 285 -8.69 3.33 9.65
C ALA A 285 -7.41 2.87 10.37
N PHE A 286 -6.25 3.06 9.74
CA PHE A 286 -4.96 2.73 10.34
C PHE A 286 -4.64 3.57 11.58
N GLN A 287 -4.99 4.86 11.59
CA GLN A 287 -4.78 5.71 12.77
C GLN A 287 -5.66 5.32 13.97
N HIS A 288 -6.89 4.87 13.71
CA HIS A 288 -7.82 4.50 14.78
C HIS A 288 -7.55 3.12 15.40
N ALA A 289 -6.82 2.26 14.70
CA ALA A 289 -6.50 0.90 15.15
C ALA A 289 -5.29 0.80 16.10
N GLY A 290 -4.49 1.88 16.23
CA GLY A 290 -3.23 1.92 17.03
C GLY A 290 -3.26 2.82 18.25
#